data_AF-A0A2E5VQS2-F1
#
_entry.id   AF-A0A2E5VQS2-F1
#
_cell.length_a   1.000
_cell.length_b   1.000
_cell.length_c   1.000
_cell.angle_alpha   90.00
_cell.angle_beta   90.00
_cell.angle_gamma   90.00
#
_symmetry.space_group_name_H-M   'P 1'
#
loop_
_entity.id
_entity.type
_entity.pdbx_description
1 polymer ?
#
loop_
_entity_poly.entity_id
_entity_poly.type
_entity_poly.pdbx_seq_one_letter_code
_entity_poly.pdbx_strand_id
1 'polypeptide(L)'
;MDRSFLADQDVIAASRQFVCIRLATYEDAAETRLLKNIFAPGGHLENSVFAMLAPDGTTQLVRPGRSPVWAFGGVRGPGINTQPVASIKKMAHAMRAIARQYPGSKQARSRVAPLPYLSDLRLALNVAAADRQALVVVYSRDARQRRNMEQALSPVAWSDAIVGRAQFVAANDPEHFSAVRGFQARPGFIVIQPGTFGLTGRVISSGDPETTGDQLQKFLSRALGRHQPSRLTYTQHGQAGRRAGARWQSKTPNTDRLNRGRPRRPRR
;
A
#
# COMPACT_ATOMS: atom_id res chain seq x y z
N MET A 1 8.84 -18.41 7.06
CA MET A 1 7.63 -17.59 7.25
C MET A 1 8.09 -16.18 7.63
N ASP A 2 7.54 -15.13 7.01
CA ASP A 2 7.88 -13.75 7.39
C ASP A 2 7.49 -13.53 8.86
N ARG A 3 8.43 -13.00 9.66
CA ARG A 3 8.23 -12.65 11.07
C ARG A 3 8.53 -11.16 11.29
N SER A 4 8.30 -10.35 10.26
CA SER A 4 8.30 -8.90 10.35
C SER A 4 7.13 -8.41 11.20
N PHE A 5 7.20 -7.16 11.68
CA PHE A 5 6.11 -6.54 12.44
C PHE A 5 4.76 -6.60 11.73
N LEU A 6 4.74 -6.30 10.43
CA LEU A 6 3.51 -6.06 9.69
C LEU A 6 2.86 -7.35 9.15
N ALA A 7 3.55 -8.49 9.28
CA ALA A 7 3.03 -9.81 8.94
C ALA A 7 2.47 -10.56 10.17
N ASP A 8 2.69 -10.03 11.37
CA ASP A 8 2.23 -10.65 12.61
C ASP A 8 0.71 -10.49 12.82
N GLN A 9 0.05 -11.55 13.27
CA GLN A 9 -1.41 -11.59 13.40
C GLN A 9 -1.93 -10.65 14.50
N ASP A 10 -1.19 -10.48 15.61
CA ASP A 10 -1.59 -9.55 16.67
C ASP A 10 -1.50 -8.10 16.21
N VAL A 11 -0.47 -7.78 15.43
CA VAL A 11 -0.29 -6.46 14.81
C VAL A 11 -1.36 -6.19 13.76
N ILE A 12 -1.66 -7.16 12.89
CA ILE A 12 -2.74 -7.06 11.89
C ILE A 12 -4.10 -6.87 12.57
N ALA A 13 -4.40 -7.62 13.62
CA ALA A 13 -5.63 -7.48 14.37
C ALA A 13 -5.73 -6.09 15.02
N ALA A 14 -4.64 -5.60 15.62
CA ALA A 14 -4.60 -4.27 16.21
C ALA A 14 -4.72 -3.16 15.15
N SER A 15 -4.17 -3.34 13.95
CA SER A 15 -4.22 -2.34 12.87
C SER A 15 -5.63 -2.09 12.34
N ARG A 16 -6.59 -2.99 12.57
CA ARG A 16 -8.01 -2.79 12.20
C ARG A 16 -8.68 -1.62 12.93
N GLN A 17 -8.09 -1.14 14.02
CA GLN A 17 -8.56 0.03 14.76
C GLN A 17 -7.91 1.33 14.28
N PHE A 18 -7.11 1.28 13.21
CA PHE A 18 -6.38 2.41 12.67
C PHE A 18 -6.77 2.66 11.20
N VAL A 19 -6.67 3.92 10.79
CA VAL A 19 -6.55 4.25 9.37
C VAL A 19 -5.10 4.00 8.96
N CYS A 20 -4.88 2.93 8.19
CA CYS A 20 -3.55 2.60 7.66
C CYS A 20 -3.37 3.25 6.28
N ILE A 21 -2.32 4.08 6.15
CA ILE A 21 -2.02 4.79 4.91
C ILE A 21 -0.79 4.16 4.26
N ARG A 22 -0.95 3.67 3.03
CA ARG A 22 0.17 3.24 2.19
C ARG A 22 0.78 4.46 1.52
N LEU A 23 2.00 4.81 1.93
CA LEU A 23 2.72 5.95 1.35
C LEU A 23 3.10 5.69 -0.10
N ALA A 24 2.98 6.69 -0.96
CA ALA A 24 3.45 6.66 -2.34
C ALA A 24 4.64 7.61 -2.50
N THR A 25 5.70 7.33 -1.76
CA THR A 25 6.84 8.25 -1.60
C THR A 25 7.40 8.70 -2.95
N TYR A 26 7.58 10.02 -3.08
CA TYR A 26 7.99 10.72 -4.29
C TYR A 26 6.96 10.81 -5.43
N GLU A 27 5.72 10.35 -5.24
CA GLU A 27 4.66 10.44 -6.26
C GLU A 27 3.75 11.66 -6.05
N ASP A 28 3.76 12.26 -4.86
CA ASP A 28 3.04 13.50 -4.58
C ASP A 28 3.90 14.49 -3.77
N ALA A 29 3.85 15.76 -4.15
CA ALA A 29 4.66 16.81 -3.53
C ALA A 29 4.16 17.19 -2.13
N ALA A 30 2.85 17.14 -1.88
CA ALA A 30 2.28 17.42 -0.56
C ALA A 30 2.56 16.28 0.42
N GLU A 31 2.40 15.03 0.00
CA GLU A 31 2.82 13.84 0.76
C GLU A 31 4.31 13.93 1.08
N THR A 32 5.15 14.24 0.09
CA THR A 32 6.60 14.42 0.29
C THR A 32 6.91 15.45 1.39
N ARG A 33 6.25 16.62 1.37
CA ARG A 33 6.43 17.64 2.41
C ARG A 33 5.98 17.15 3.79
N LEU A 34 4.83 16.50 3.88
CA LEU A 34 4.31 15.94 5.12
C LEU A 34 5.28 14.92 5.72
N LEU A 35 5.75 13.96 4.91
CA LEU A 35 6.67 12.91 5.35
C LEU A 35 8.02 13.48 5.82
N LYS A 36 8.51 14.54 5.18
CA LYS A 36 9.71 15.26 5.66
C LYS A 36 9.47 15.86 7.04
N ASN A 37 8.33 16.50 7.28
CA ASN A 37 8.03 17.08 8.59
C ASN A 37 7.91 16.00 9.69
N ILE A 38 7.50 14.79 9.34
CA ILE A 38 7.38 13.68 10.30
C ILE A 38 8.75 13.10 10.66
N PHE A 39 9.58 12.76 9.68
CA PHE A 39 10.78 11.94 9.91
C PHE A 39 12.11 12.59 9.52
N ALA A 40 12.11 13.63 8.68
CA ALA A 40 13.33 14.32 8.26
C ALA A 40 13.20 15.87 8.28
N PRO A 41 12.84 16.51 9.41
CA PRO A 41 12.80 17.97 9.49
C PRO A 41 14.16 18.58 9.11
N GLY A 42 14.17 19.48 8.12
CA GLY A 42 15.41 20.08 7.60
C GLY A 42 16.34 19.12 6.83
N GLY A 43 15.90 17.89 6.56
CA GLY A 43 16.65 16.87 5.83
C GLY A 43 16.08 16.55 4.45
N HIS A 44 16.66 15.53 3.80
CA HIS A 44 16.07 14.91 2.61
C HIS A 44 15.10 13.79 3.01
N LEU A 45 14.02 13.64 2.24
CA LEU A 45 13.06 12.56 2.46
C LEU A 45 13.73 11.22 2.15
N GLU A 46 13.49 10.24 3.00
CA GLU A 46 13.94 8.87 2.78
C GLU A 46 12.80 8.02 2.24
N ASN A 47 13.14 6.94 1.52
CA ASN A 47 12.17 6.11 0.79
C ASN A 47 11.23 5.28 1.71
N SER A 48 11.25 5.49 3.02
CA SER A 48 10.39 4.79 3.97
C SER A 48 10.19 5.63 5.21
N VAL A 49 8.93 5.82 5.61
CA VAL A 49 8.55 6.47 6.87
C VAL A 49 7.54 5.59 7.58
N PHE A 50 7.75 5.42 8.88
CA PHE A 50 6.82 4.81 9.82
C PHE A 50 6.53 5.84 10.92
N ALA A 51 5.25 6.07 11.15
CA ALA A 51 4.75 6.88 12.26
C ALA A 51 3.37 6.38 12.67
N MET A 52 2.97 6.68 13.90
CA MET A 52 1.60 6.58 14.36
C MET A 52 1.20 7.97 14.83
N LEU A 53 0.11 8.50 14.29
CA LEU A 53 -0.34 9.86 14.55
C LEU A 53 -1.68 9.84 15.29
N ALA A 54 -1.94 10.88 16.07
CA ALA A 54 -3.26 11.11 16.65
C ALA A 54 -4.29 11.44 15.55
N PRO A 55 -5.59 11.45 15.87
CA PRO A 55 -6.63 11.77 14.89
C PRO A 55 -6.52 13.15 14.24
N ASP A 56 -5.75 14.07 14.82
CA ASP A 56 -5.42 15.38 14.24
C ASP A 56 -4.46 15.29 13.04
N GLY A 57 -3.91 14.10 12.75
CA GLY A 57 -3.00 13.85 11.64
C GLY A 57 -1.60 14.47 11.80
N THR A 58 -1.26 15.00 12.97
CA THR A 58 -0.02 15.75 13.20
C THR A 58 0.72 15.36 14.48
N THR A 59 0.00 15.04 15.56
CA THR A 59 0.60 14.66 16.84
C THR A 59 1.20 13.26 16.75
N GLN A 60 2.51 13.14 16.95
CA GLN A 60 3.22 11.86 16.92
C GLN A 60 2.99 11.08 18.21
N LEU A 61 2.42 9.88 18.09
CA LEU A 61 2.13 8.98 19.22
C LEU A 61 3.27 8.00 19.52
N VAL A 62 4.17 7.82 18.55
CA VAL A 62 5.38 7.00 18.68
C VAL A 62 6.54 7.68 17.97
N ARG A 63 7.78 7.31 18.33
CA ARG A 63 8.97 7.81 17.65
C ARG A 63 8.92 7.45 16.15
N PRO A 64 8.89 8.45 15.23
CA PRO A 64 8.92 8.18 13.81
C PRO A 64 10.28 7.63 13.38
N GLY A 65 10.28 6.90 12.26
CA GLY A 65 11.45 6.19 11.79
C GLY A 65 11.31 5.70 10.36
N ARG A 66 12.32 4.96 9.88
CA ARG A 66 12.19 4.20 8.61
C ARG A 66 11.40 2.90 8.74
N SER A 67 11.16 2.44 9.98
CA SER A 67 10.49 1.18 10.28
C SER A 67 9.99 1.17 11.73
N PRO A 68 9.10 0.22 12.09
CA PRO A 68 8.61 0.09 13.47
C PRO A 68 9.72 -0.14 14.51
N VAL A 69 10.90 -0.62 14.09
CA VAL A 69 12.07 -0.83 14.96
C VAL A 69 12.51 0.45 15.69
N TRP A 70 12.24 1.62 15.11
CA TRP A 70 12.57 2.90 15.73
C TRP A 70 11.74 3.21 16.97
N ALA A 71 10.47 2.77 17.00
CA ALA A 71 9.57 2.93 18.12
C ALA A 71 9.62 1.75 19.10
N PHE A 72 9.74 0.52 18.57
CA PHE A 72 9.50 -0.70 19.34
C PHE A 72 10.76 -1.58 19.56
N GLY A 73 11.92 -1.13 19.10
CA GLY A 73 13.16 -1.91 19.13
C GLY A 73 13.14 -3.08 18.14
N GLY A 74 14.18 -3.89 18.12
CA GLY A 74 14.31 -5.04 17.21
C GLY A 74 15.50 -4.94 16.25
N VAL A 75 15.43 -5.70 15.17
CA VAL A 75 16.54 -5.88 14.22
C VAL A 75 16.44 -4.88 13.07
N ARG A 76 17.53 -4.15 12.81
CA ARG A 76 17.68 -3.23 11.66
C ARG A 76 18.56 -3.87 10.59
N GLY A 77 18.28 -3.58 9.31
CA GLY A 77 19.12 -4.02 8.20
C GLY A 77 18.90 -5.50 7.84
N PRO A 78 19.97 -6.27 7.52
CA PRO A 78 19.84 -7.71 7.25
C PRO A 78 19.10 -8.41 8.41
N GLY A 79 18.09 -9.23 8.08
CA GLY A 79 17.25 -9.89 9.08
C GLY A 79 16.02 -9.10 9.53
N ILE A 80 15.73 -7.92 8.95
CA ILE A 80 14.52 -7.13 9.29
C ILE A 80 13.20 -7.90 9.13
N ASN A 81 13.16 -8.96 8.32
CA ASN A 81 12.01 -9.86 8.13
C ASN A 81 11.85 -10.87 9.29
N THR A 82 12.65 -10.75 10.35
CA THR A 82 12.56 -11.58 11.55
C THR A 82 12.82 -10.72 12.77
N GLN A 83 11.73 -10.26 13.39
CA GLN A 83 11.78 -9.39 14.55
C GLN A 83 11.68 -10.20 15.84
N PRO A 84 12.28 -9.73 16.95
CA PRO A 84 12.10 -10.36 18.25
C PRO A 84 10.62 -10.35 18.64
N VAL A 85 10.12 -11.49 19.14
CA VAL A 85 8.72 -11.63 19.59
C VAL A 85 8.35 -10.55 20.61
N ALA A 86 9.27 -10.19 21.52
CA ALA A 86 9.06 -9.13 22.49
C ALA A 86 8.80 -7.75 21.82
N SER A 87 9.52 -7.42 20.75
CA SER A 87 9.31 -6.17 20.01
C SER A 87 7.96 -6.16 19.28
N ILE A 88 7.59 -7.28 18.66
CA ILE A 88 6.28 -7.44 17.99
C ILE A 88 5.13 -7.26 19.01
N LYS A 89 5.20 -7.97 20.14
CA LYS A 89 4.21 -7.84 21.23
C LYS A 89 4.14 -6.41 21.77
N LYS A 90 5.28 -5.73 21.89
CA LYS A 90 5.33 -4.32 22.30
C LYS A 90 4.57 -3.43 21.33
N MET A 91 4.74 -3.61 20.02
CA MET A 91 3.98 -2.87 19.00
C MET A 91 2.49 -3.15 19.12
N ALA A 92 2.06 -4.43 19.12
CA ALA A 92 0.65 -4.78 19.21
C ALA A 92 -0.01 -4.23 20.48
N HIS A 93 0.67 -4.30 21.64
CA HIS A 93 0.17 -3.74 22.89
C HIS A 93 0.05 -2.21 22.83
N ALA A 94 1.05 -1.50 22.28
CA ALA A 94 1.01 -0.06 22.10
C ALA A 94 -0.13 0.37 21.17
N MET A 95 -0.33 -0.33 20.05
CA MET A 95 -1.43 -0.09 19.13
C MET A 95 -2.79 -0.21 19.83
N ARG A 96 -3.00 -1.26 20.62
CA ARG A 96 -4.24 -1.47 21.40
C ARG A 96 -4.43 -0.39 22.48
N ALA A 97 -3.35 0.08 23.11
CA ALA A 97 -3.41 1.17 24.08
C ALA A 97 -3.81 2.49 23.41
N ILE A 98 -3.19 2.82 22.27
CA ILE A 98 -3.52 4.01 21.47
C ILE A 98 -4.97 3.96 21.00
N ALA A 99 -5.44 2.84 20.45
CA ALA A 99 -6.82 2.70 19.98
C ALA A 99 -7.86 2.91 21.10
N ARG A 100 -7.53 2.55 22.35
CA ARG A 100 -8.39 2.82 23.52
C ARG A 100 -8.43 4.31 23.88
N GLN A 101 -7.33 5.04 23.72
CA GLN A 101 -7.27 6.48 23.94
C GLN A 101 -7.99 7.27 22.85
N TYR A 102 -8.02 6.74 21.63
CA TYR A 102 -8.64 7.37 20.46
C TYR A 102 -9.66 6.43 19.80
N PRO A 103 -10.83 6.19 20.43
CA PRO A 103 -11.80 5.21 19.94
C PRO A 103 -12.42 5.58 18.57
N GLY A 104 -12.28 6.82 18.10
CA GLY A 104 -12.99 7.29 16.91
C GLY A 104 -14.49 7.48 17.16
N SER A 105 -15.17 8.24 16.29
CA SER A 105 -16.59 8.54 16.49
C SER A 105 -17.48 7.34 16.12
N LYS A 106 -18.63 7.20 16.80
CA LYS A 106 -19.63 6.16 16.49
C LYS A 106 -20.09 6.24 15.01
N GLN A 107 -20.22 7.45 14.48
CA GLN A 107 -20.63 7.69 13.10
C GLN A 107 -19.55 7.31 12.08
N ALA A 108 -18.26 7.45 12.42
CA ALA A 108 -17.17 6.99 11.56
C ALA A 108 -17.13 5.46 11.50
N ARG A 109 -17.43 4.78 12.61
CA ARG A 109 -17.45 3.31 12.70
C ARG A 109 -18.61 2.66 11.93
N SER A 110 -19.71 3.38 11.71
CA SER A 110 -20.90 2.87 10.98
C SER A 110 -20.86 3.12 9.48
N ARG A 111 -19.89 3.91 8.98
CA ARG A 111 -19.72 4.18 7.55
C ARG A 111 -18.78 3.15 6.94
N VAL A 112 -19.15 2.61 5.78
CA VAL A 112 -18.22 1.86 4.95
C VAL A 112 -17.08 2.80 4.54
N ALA A 113 -15.86 2.42 4.87
CA ALA A 113 -14.67 3.23 4.56
C ALA A 113 -14.55 3.42 3.03
N PRO A 114 -14.03 4.56 2.55
CA PRO A 114 -13.79 4.75 1.12
C PRO A 114 -12.80 3.71 0.60
N LEU A 115 -12.81 3.44 -0.70
CA LEU A 115 -11.81 2.57 -1.31
C LEU A 115 -10.41 3.17 -1.14
N PRO A 116 -9.40 2.36 -0.76
CA PRO A 116 -8.03 2.83 -0.57
C PRO A 116 -7.32 2.98 -1.92
N TYR A 117 -7.78 3.95 -2.72
CA TYR A 117 -7.29 4.17 -4.07
C TYR A 117 -5.89 4.76 -4.11
N LEU A 118 -5.11 4.24 -5.06
CA LEU A 118 -3.90 4.88 -5.55
C LEU A 118 -4.24 5.93 -6.61
N SER A 119 -3.35 6.88 -6.84
CA SER A 119 -3.65 8.08 -7.65
C SER A 119 -3.96 7.78 -9.12
N ASP A 120 -3.26 6.82 -9.70
CA ASP A 120 -3.37 6.48 -11.12
C ASP A 120 -2.92 5.04 -11.39
N LEU A 121 -3.30 4.51 -12.56
CA LEU A 121 -3.04 3.12 -12.94
C LEU A 121 -1.54 2.80 -13.01
N ARG A 122 -0.70 3.75 -13.45
CA ARG A 122 0.76 3.57 -13.54
C ARG A 122 1.35 3.35 -12.15
N LEU A 123 1.01 4.21 -11.18
CA LEU A 123 1.42 4.03 -9.79
C LEU A 123 0.84 2.75 -9.19
N ALA A 124 -0.42 2.45 -9.49
CA ALA A 124 -1.10 1.29 -8.95
C ALA A 124 -0.46 -0.03 -9.38
N LEU A 125 -0.01 -0.14 -10.64
CA LEU A 125 0.77 -1.28 -11.12
C LEU A 125 2.09 -1.43 -10.35
N ASN A 126 2.77 -0.31 -10.07
CA ASN A 126 4.02 -0.31 -9.35
C ASN A 126 3.86 -0.77 -7.90
N VAL A 127 2.92 -0.19 -7.18
CA VAL A 127 2.63 -0.54 -5.79
C VAL A 127 2.15 -1.99 -5.68
N ALA A 128 1.24 -2.42 -6.56
CA ALA A 128 0.77 -3.82 -6.58
C ALA A 128 1.93 -4.81 -6.80
N ALA A 129 2.88 -4.50 -7.70
CA ALA A 129 4.07 -5.33 -7.89
C ALA A 129 4.96 -5.37 -6.63
N ALA A 130 5.22 -4.21 -6.03
CA ALA A 130 6.06 -4.08 -4.84
C ALA A 130 5.48 -4.83 -3.63
N ASP A 131 4.17 -4.73 -3.44
CA ASP A 131 3.44 -5.38 -2.35
C ASP A 131 3.07 -6.85 -2.70
N ARG A 132 3.45 -7.31 -3.91
CA ARG A 132 3.17 -8.65 -4.46
C ARG A 132 1.69 -9.01 -4.50
N GLN A 133 0.83 -8.03 -4.71
CA GLN A 133 -0.62 -8.21 -4.78
C GLN A 133 -1.13 -8.08 -6.21
N ALA A 134 -2.37 -8.52 -6.45
CA ALA A 134 -3.09 -8.17 -7.66
C ALA A 134 -3.61 -6.73 -7.55
N LEU A 135 -3.89 -6.13 -8.71
CA LEU A 135 -4.51 -4.83 -8.82
C LEU A 135 -5.96 -4.99 -9.28
N VAL A 136 -6.90 -4.40 -8.54
CA VAL A 136 -8.31 -4.28 -8.94
C VAL A 136 -8.53 -2.87 -9.49
N VAL A 137 -9.00 -2.78 -10.73
CA VAL A 137 -9.34 -1.53 -11.40
C VAL A 137 -10.85 -1.44 -11.56
N VAL A 138 -11.44 -0.34 -11.09
CA VAL A 138 -12.81 0.03 -11.45
C VAL A 138 -12.73 0.89 -12.71
N TYR A 139 -13.07 0.29 -13.85
CA TYR A 139 -13.00 0.97 -15.14
C TYR A 139 -14.40 1.33 -15.63
N SER A 140 -14.61 2.61 -15.97
CA SER A 140 -15.68 3.06 -16.86
C SER A 140 -15.39 4.47 -17.36
N ARG A 141 -15.68 4.71 -18.66
CA ARG A 141 -15.67 6.05 -19.26
C ARG A 141 -16.76 6.95 -18.65
N ASP A 142 -17.87 6.37 -18.22
CA ASP A 142 -18.95 7.09 -17.55
C ASP A 142 -18.67 7.22 -16.04
N ALA A 143 -18.54 8.46 -15.57
CA ALA A 143 -18.31 8.77 -14.17
C ALA A 143 -19.49 8.38 -13.25
N ARG A 144 -20.73 8.32 -13.74
CA ARG A 144 -21.88 7.87 -12.94
C ARG A 144 -21.84 6.36 -12.75
N GLN A 145 -21.69 5.60 -13.84
CA GLN A 145 -21.53 4.15 -13.76
C GLN A 145 -20.33 3.76 -12.87
N ARG A 146 -19.18 4.43 -13.02
CA ARG A 146 -18.01 4.18 -12.18
C ARG A 146 -18.29 4.39 -10.70
N ARG A 147 -19.00 5.47 -10.34
CA ARG A 147 -19.39 5.74 -8.94
C ARG A 147 -20.31 4.66 -8.36
N ASN A 148 -21.23 4.13 -9.16
CA ASN A 148 -22.09 3.03 -8.72
C ASN A 148 -21.27 1.75 -8.46
N MET A 149 -20.30 1.45 -9.33
CA MET A 149 -19.38 0.33 -9.12
C MET A 149 -18.49 0.52 -7.88
N GLU A 150 -18.01 1.74 -7.64
CA GLU A 150 -17.24 2.10 -6.45
C GLU A 150 -18.05 1.86 -5.16
N GLN A 151 -19.32 2.26 -5.16
CA GLN A 151 -20.23 2.02 -4.04
C GLN A 151 -20.48 0.53 -3.79
N ALA A 152 -20.64 -0.26 -4.86
CA ALA A 152 -20.80 -1.71 -4.75
C ALA A 152 -19.52 -2.41 -4.26
N LEU A 153 -18.34 -1.95 -4.70
CA LEU A 153 -17.05 -2.54 -4.36
C LEU A 153 -16.62 -2.21 -2.94
N SER A 154 -16.94 -1.01 -2.43
CA SER A 154 -16.48 -0.54 -1.13
C SER A 154 -16.71 -1.54 0.03
N PRO A 155 -17.94 -2.03 0.31
CA PRO A 155 -18.15 -2.99 1.38
C PRO A 155 -17.41 -4.32 1.14
N VAL A 156 -17.28 -4.74 -0.12
CA VAL A 156 -16.56 -5.97 -0.48
C VAL A 156 -15.05 -5.83 -0.24
N ALA A 157 -14.45 -4.70 -0.60
CA ALA A 157 -13.03 -4.43 -0.41
C ALA A 157 -12.61 -4.43 1.07
N TRP A 158 -13.52 -4.05 1.96
CA TRP A 158 -13.33 -4.03 3.41
C TRP A 158 -13.77 -5.31 4.13
N SER A 159 -14.31 -6.31 3.40
CA SER A 159 -14.64 -7.62 3.97
C SER A 159 -13.39 -8.41 4.35
N ASP A 160 -13.49 -9.29 5.35
CA ASP A 160 -12.40 -10.16 5.79
C ASP A 160 -11.81 -11.01 4.65
N ALA A 161 -12.62 -11.35 3.64
CA ALA A 161 -12.22 -12.14 2.50
C ALA A 161 -11.27 -11.41 1.54
N ILE A 162 -11.31 -10.07 1.50
CA ILE A 162 -10.63 -9.24 0.48
C ILE A 162 -9.64 -8.25 1.09
N VAL A 163 -9.91 -7.75 2.30
CA VAL A 163 -9.16 -6.65 2.87
C VAL A 163 -7.67 -6.97 3.00
N GLY A 164 -6.82 -6.11 2.43
CA GLY A 164 -5.37 -6.30 2.40
C GLY A 164 -4.88 -7.38 1.42
N ARG A 165 -5.71 -7.86 0.48
CA ARG A 165 -5.33 -8.85 -0.54
C ARG A 165 -5.14 -8.28 -1.94
N ALA A 166 -5.52 -7.02 -2.16
CA ALA A 166 -5.41 -6.34 -3.45
C ALA A 166 -5.13 -4.85 -3.26
N GLN A 167 -4.54 -4.26 -4.29
CA GLN A 167 -4.49 -2.81 -4.48
C GLN A 167 -5.68 -2.37 -5.33
N PHE A 168 -6.08 -1.11 -5.21
CA PHE A 168 -7.26 -0.58 -5.88
C PHE A 168 -6.96 0.74 -6.61
N VAL A 169 -7.58 0.92 -7.77
CA VAL A 169 -7.51 2.18 -8.54
C VAL A 169 -8.77 2.35 -9.40
N ALA A 170 -9.17 3.59 -9.65
CA ALA A 170 -10.19 3.92 -10.64
C ALA A 170 -9.53 4.38 -11.94
N ALA A 171 -10.14 4.05 -13.07
CA ALA A 171 -9.71 4.54 -14.38
C ALA A 171 -10.92 4.81 -15.28
N ASN A 172 -10.78 5.78 -16.17
CA ASN A 172 -11.81 6.17 -17.15
C ASN A 172 -11.26 6.28 -18.56
N ASP A 173 -9.96 6.53 -18.70
CA ASP A 173 -9.28 6.59 -19.98
C ASP A 173 -8.67 5.22 -20.33
N PRO A 174 -9.05 4.59 -21.46
CA PRO A 174 -8.42 3.37 -21.93
C PRO A 174 -6.94 3.55 -22.29
N GLU A 175 -6.46 4.74 -22.62
CA GLU A 175 -5.04 4.98 -22.97
C GLU A 175 -4.10 4.68 -21.80
N HIS A 176 -4.59 4.84 -20.56
CA HIS A 176 -3.86 4.45 -19.35
C HIS A 176 -3.50 2.96 -19.31
N PHE A 177 -4.20 2.11 -20.07
CA PHE A 177 -3.99 0.65 -20.11
C PHE A 177 -3.02 0.21 -21.22
N SER A 178 -2.32 1.13 -21.89
CA SER A 178 -1.35 0.80 -22.96
C SER A 178 -0.30 -0.26 -22.54
N ALA A 179 0.11 -0.26 -21.27
CA ALA A 179 1.04 -1.24 -20.70
C ALA A 179 0.38 -2.51 -20.13
N VAL A 180 -0.94 -2.65 -20.26
CA VAL A 180 -1.75 -3.75 -19.71
C VAL A 180 -2.25 -4.66 -20.83
N ARG A 181 -1.62 -5.83 -20.95
CA ARG A 181 -2.01 -6.83 -21.94
C ARG A 181 -3.37 -7.46 -21.60
N GLY A 182 -4.20 -7.65 -22.63
CA GLY A 182 -5.51 -8.28 -22.51
C GLY A 182 -6.61 -7.35 -21.99
N PHE A 183 -6.31 -6.05 -21.85
CA PHE A 183 -7.35 -5.06 -21.56
C PHE A 183 -8.32 -4.92 -22.73
N GLN A 184 -9.60 -4.81 -22.40
CA GLN A 184 -10.67 -4.48 -23.32
C GLN A 184 -11.35 -3.23 -22.76
N ALA A 185 -11.60 -2.23 -23.60
CA ALA A 185 -12.21 -0.96 -23.21
C ALA A 185 -13.72 -1.08 -22.95
N ARG A 186 -14.10 -2.01 -22.06
CA ARG A 186 -15.47 -2.26 -21.59
C ARG A 186 -15.54 -1.96 -20.10
N PRO A 187 -16.58 -1.23 -19.64
CA PRO A 187 -16.75 -0.99 -18.22
C PRO A 187 -16.76 -2.29 -17.41
N GLY A 188 -16.25 -2.25 -16.18
CA GLY A 188 -16.20 -3.45 -15.35
C GLY A 188 -15.11 -3.44 -14.26
N PHE A 189 -15.14 -4.48 -13.44
CA PHE A 189 -14.12 -4.75 -12.43
C PHE A 189 -13.00 -5.55 -13.08
N ILE A 190 -11.83 -4.94 -13.27
CA ILE A 190 -10.72 -5.55 -13.97
C ILE A 190 -9.67 -5.96 -12.95
N VAL A 191 -9.31 -7.24 -12.93
CA VAL A 191 -8.25 -7.75 -12.05
C VAL A 191 -6.99 -7.98 -12.89
N ILE A 192 -5.92 -7.33 -12.48
CA ILE A 192 -4.64 -7.28 -13.18
C ILE A 192 -3.58 -7.97 -12.31
N GLN A 193 -2.84 -8.89 -12.92
CA GLN A 193 -1.55 -9.32 -12.39
C GLN A 193 -0.51 -8.28 -12.82
N PRO A 194 0.12 -7.55 -11.88
CA PRO A 194 1.19 -6.65 -12.23
C PRO A 194 2.40 -7.44 -12.75
N GLY A 195 3.10 -6.87 -13.72
CA GLY A 195 4.40 -7.35 -14.16
C GLY A 195 5.41 -7.28 -13.03
N THR A 196 6.48 -8.07 -13.11
CA THR A 196 7.46 -8.22 -12.02
C THR A 196 8.05 -6.91 -11.50
N PHE A 197 8.19 -5.90 -12.35
CA PHE A 197 8.76 -4.59 -12.01
C PHE A 197 7.69 -3.48 -11.93
N GLY A 198 6.41 -3.82 -12.06
CA GLY A 198 5.31 -2.87 -11.91
C GLY A 198 5.24 -1.78 -12.99
N LEU A 199 5.85 -2.04 -14.16
CA LEU A 199 5.79 -1.16 -15.33
C LEU A 199 4.74 -1.61 -16.35
N THR A 200 4.27 -2.84 -16.23
CA THR A 200 3.30 -3.48 -17.13
C THR A 200 2.32 -4.31 -16.32
N GLY A 201 1.25 -4.79 -16.97
CA GLY A 201 0.29 -5.68 -16.36
C GLY A 201 -0.33 -6.66 -17.35
N ARG A 202 -1.06 -7.65 -16.83
CA ARG A 202 -1.90 -8.54 -17.62
C ARG A 202 -3.24 -8.72 -16.93
N VAL A 203 -4.33 -8.55 -17.67
CA VAL A 203 -5.67 -8.87 -17.19
C VAL A 203 -5.75 -10.37 -16.91
N ILE A 204 -6.20 -10.74 -15.70
CA ILE A 204 -6.40 -12.14 -15.28
C ILE A 204 -7.88 -12.47 -15.05
N SER A 205 -8.73 -11.45 -14.94
CA SER A 205 -10.18 -11.57 -14.84
C SER A 205 -10.85 -10.23 -15.12
N SER A 206 -12.06 -10.26 -15.68
CA SER A 206 -12.93 -9.09 -15.85
C SER A 206 -14.33 -9.45 -15.37
N GLY A 207 -14.95 -8.57 -14.58
CA GLY A 207 -16.30 -8.72 -14.05
C GLY A 207 -17.22 -7.63 -14.55
N ASP A 208 -18.50 -7.95 -14.65
CA ASP A 208 -19.53 -7.03 -15.16
C ASP A 208 -19.73 -5.82 -14.22
N PRO A 209 -19.93 -4.60 -14.75
CA PRO A 209 -20.17 -3.40 -13.94
C PRO A 209 -21.40 -3.48 -13.03
N GLU A 210 -22.35 -4.37 -13.31
CA GLU A 210 -23.56 -4.59 -12.51
C GLU A 210 -23.36 -5.65 -11.41
N THR A 211 -22.19 -6.29 -11.35
CA THR A 211 -21.89 -7.30 -10.32
C THR A 211 -21.77 -6.64 -8.94
N THR A 212 -22.57 -7.08 -7.97
CA THR A 212 -22.61 -6.48 -6.61
C THR A 212 -22.56 -7.54 -5.50
N GLY A 213 -22.39 -7.09 -4.25
CA GLY A 213 -22.51 -7.91 -3.04
C GLY A 213 -21.70 -9.22 -3.08
N ASP A 214 -22.35 -10.33 -2.74
CA ASP A 214 -21.74 -11.66 -2.68
C ASP A 214 -21.19 -12.13 -4.03
N GLN A 215 -21.84 -11.76 -5.14
CA GLN A 215 -21.37 -12.12 -6.47
C GLN A 215 -20.03 -11.41 -6.77
N LEU A 216 -19.92 -10.14 -6.38
CA LEU A 216 -18.69 -9.38 -6.52
C LEU A 216 -17.58 -9.94 -5.62
N GLN A 217 -17.90 -10.29 -4.36
CA GLN A 217 -16.95 -10.93 -3.46
C GLN A 217 -16.43 -12.27 -4.01
N LYS A 218 -17.33 -13.13 -4.54
CA LYS A 218 -16.97 -14.41 -5.15
C LYS A 218 -16.12 -14.21 -6.41
N PHE A 219 -16.48 -13.23 -7.26
CA PHE A 219 -15.68 -12.86 -8.42
C PHE A 219 -14.26 -12.46 -8.02
N LEU A 220 -14.11 -11.51 -7.09
CA LEU A 220 -12.80 -11.04 -6.65
C LEU A 220 -12.01 -12.16 -5.98
N SER A 221 -12.62 -12.95 -5.09
CA SER A 221 -11.94 -14.05 -4.41
C SER A 221 -11.33 -15.06 -5.41
N ARG A 222 -12.09 -15.43 -6.45
CA ARG A 222 -11.60 -16.31 -7.53
C ARG A 222 -10.51 -15.64 -8.36
N ALA A 223 -10.71 -14.38 -8.74
CA ALA A 223 -9.75 -13.64 -9.56
C ALA A 223 -8.42 -13.43 -8.83
N LEU A 224 -8.45 -13.03 -7.55
CA LEU A 224 -7.27 -12.87 -6.70
C LEU A 224 -6.56 -14.21 -6.47
N GLY A 225 -7.30 -15.33 -6.41
CA GLY A 225 -6.72 -16.68 -6.35
C GLY A 225 -5.90 -17.08 -7.58
N ARG A 226 -6.09 -16.41 -8.73
CA ARG A 226 -5.29 -16.63 -9.96
C ARG A 226 -3.99 -15.83 -10.00
N HIS A 227 -3.81 -14.88 -9.08
CA HIS A 227 -2.62 -14.03 -9.03
C HIS A 227 -1.37 -14.85 -8.72
N GLN A 228 -0.32 -14.63 -9.50
CA GLN A 228 0.98 -15.28 -9.31
C GLN A 228 2.01 -14.25 -8.84
N PRO A 229 2.21 -14.10 -7.51
CA PRO A 229 3.16 -13.12 -6.99
C PRO A 229 4.60 -13.48 -7.34
N SER A 230 5.42 -12.45 -7.56
CA SER A 230 6.86 -12.63 -7.75
C SER A 230 7.49 -13.27 -6.51
N ARG A 231 8.29 -14.32 -6.74
CA ARG A 231 9.05 -15.02 -5.69
C ARG A 231 10.48 -14.47 -5.52
N LEU A 232 10.86 -13.44 -6.28
CA LEU A 232 12.18 -12.85 -6.19
C LEU A 232 12.40 -12.23 -4.81
N THR A 233 13.57 -12.45 -4.25
CA THR A 233 14.06 -11.66 -3.10
C THR A 233 14.32 -10.22 -3.52
N TYR A 234 14.47 -9.32 -2.54
CA TYR A 234 14.81 -7.92 -2.82
C TYR A 234 16.05 -7.77 -3.72
N THR A 235 17.12 -8.51 -3.41
CA THR A 235 18.37 -8.47 -4.17
C THR A 235 18.19 -9.01 -5.59
N GLN A 236 17.50 -10.15 -5.73
CA GLN A 236 17.22 -10.75 -7.04
C GLN A 236 16.34 -9.84 -7.90
N HIS A 237 15.32 -9.22 -7.31
CA HIS A 237 14.46 -8.26 -7.97
C HIS A 237 15.28 -7.07 -8.50
N GLY A 238 16.13 -6.48 -7.65
CA GLY A 238 16.97 -5.35 -8.05
C GLY A 238 17.98 -5.68 -9.15
N GLN A 239 18.57 -6.89 -9.13
CA GLN A 239 19.47 -7.36 -10.19
C GLN A 239 18.73 -7.65 -11.50
N ALA A 240 17.58 -8.32 -11.43
CA ALA A 240 16.76 -8.62 -12.60
C ALA A 240 16.25 -7.34 -13.27
N GLY A 241 15.78 -6.35 -12.49
CA GLY A 241 15.33 -5.06 -13.02
C GLY A 241 16.45 -4.30 -13.72
N ARG A 242 17.66 -4.28 -13.15
CA ARG A 242 18.85 -3.69 -13.79
C ARG A 242 19.19 -4.35 -15.12
N ARG A 243 19.20 -5.69 -15.18
CA ARG A 243 19.47 -6.44 -16.41
C ARG A 243 18.39 -6.21 -17.47
N ALA A 244 17.13 -6.06 -17.07
CA ALA A 244 16.01 -5.80 -17.96
C ALA A 244 15.87 -4.32 -18.37
N GLY A 245 16.75 -3.42 -17.89
CA GLY A 245 16.61 -1.98 -18.11
C GLY A 245 15.37 -1.36 -17.48
N ALA A 246 14.67 -2.08 -16.59
CA ALA A 246 13.43 -1.62 -15.97
C ALA A 246 13.73 -0.49 -14.97
N ARG A 247 13.21 0.71 -15.26
CA ARG A 247 13.40 1.89 -14.42
C ARG A 247 12.07 2.56 -14.11
N TRP A 248 11.76 2.67 -12.82
CA TRP A 248 10.68 3.52 -12.34
C TRP A 248 11.12 4.98 -12.35
N GLN A 249 10.27 5.87 -12.83
CA GLN A 249 10.44 7.31 -12.75
C GLN A 249 9.35 7.87 -11.82
N SER A 250 9.79 8.45 -10.70
CA SER A 250 8.88 9.09 -9.75
C SER A 250 8.47 10.48 -10.23
N LYS A 251 7.29 10.94 -9.81
CA LYS A 251 6.79 12.29 -10.18
C LYS A 251 7.60 13.42 -9.54
N THR A 252 8.25 13.16 -8.41
CA THR A 252 9.18 14.09 -7.76
C THR A 252 10.57 13.45 -7.62
N PRO A 253 11.64 14.25 -7.46
CA PRO A 253 13.00 13.72 -7.38
C PRO A 253 13.20 12.75 -6.20
N ASN A 254 13.78 11.58 -6.48
CA ASN A 254 14.18 10.64 -5.44
C ASN A 254 15.41 11.17 -4.70
N THR A 255 15.26 11.39 -3.38
CA THR A 255 16.31 11.98 -2.54
C THR A 255 16.93 11.01 -1.51
N ASP A 256 16.54 9.72 -1.51
CA ASP A 256 16.97 8.70 -0.53
C ASP A 256 18.50 8.49 -0.51
N ARG A 257 19.18 8.77 -1.62
CA ARG A 257 20.65 8.64 -1.74
C ARG A 257 21.43 9.88 -1.32
N LEU A 258 20.77 11.04 -1.19
CA LEU A 258 21.45 12.31 -0.88
C LEU A 258 21.91 12.38 0.60
N ASN A 259 21.24 11.65 1.50
CA ASN A 259 21.66 11.58 2.92
C ASN A 259 22.91 10.71 3.17
N ARG A 260 23.34 9.87 2.20
CA ARG A 260 24.49 8.96 2.38
C ARG A 260 25.86 9.66 2.35
N GLY A 261 25.90 10.94 2.01
CA GLY A 261 27.12 11.77 1.96
C GLY A 261 27.39 12.63 3.20
N ARG A 262 26.53 12.62 4.23
CA ARG A 262 26.78 13.42 5.44
C ARG A 262 27.83 12.72 6.34
N PRO A 263 28.94 13.40 6.70
CA PRO A 263 29.91 12.84 7.64
C PRO A 263 29.22 12.50 8.96
N ARG A 264 29.51 11.31 9.51
CA ARG A 264 29.08 10.95 10.87
C ARG A 264 29.61 12.01 11.82
N ARG A 265 28.72 12.76 12.49
CA ARG A 265 29.12 13.63 13.60
C ARG A 265 29.87 12.76 14.64
N PRO A 266 31.05 13.18 15.11
CA PRO A 266 31.72 12.50 16.21
C PRO A 266 30.76 12.43 17.39
N ARG A 267 30.66 11.25 18.01
CA ARG A 267 29.99 11.13 19.30
C ARG A 267 30.78 11.98 20.30
N ARG A 268 30.13 12.96 20.91
CA ARG A 268 30.59 13.57 22.16
C ARG A 268 30.10 12.70 23.32
#